data_AF-A0AAV5WY46-F1
#
_entry.id   AF-A0AAV5WY46-F1
#
_cell.length_a   1.000
_cell.length_b   1.000
_cell.length_c   1.000
_cell.angle_alpha   90.00
_cell.angle_beta   90.00
_cell.angle_gamma   90.00
#
_symmetry.space_group_name_H-M   'P 1'
#
loop_
_entity.id
_entity.type
_entity.pdbx_description
1 polymer ?
#
loop_
_entity_poly.entity_id
_entity_poly.type
_entity_poly.pdbx_seq_one_letter_code
_entity_poly.pdbx_strand_id
1 'polypeptide(L)'
;SVVQVLPEHTAPAAFLKARDQYFSFYPMFAGASKFVIKNAKGAPSEAYWLGMMRDWLMSVQKETDVAIANGQIDVATATIDTSNMTKISDAALTGYKLLCSHGTKFECLG
;
A
#
# COMPACT_ATOMS: atom_id res chain seq x y z
N SER A 1 10.90 -6.55 8.15
CA SER A 1 10.18 -6.73 6.87
C SER A 1 9.09 -5.67 6.76
N VAL A 2 8.69 -5.21 5.56
CA VAL A 2 7.63 -4.18 5.37
C VAL A 2 6.30 -4.59 6.03
N VAL A 3 6.07 -5.90 6.19
CA VAL A 3 4.94 -6.48 6.91
C VAL A 3 4.88 -6.05 8.39
N GLN A 4 6.02 -5.76 9.04
CA GLN A 4 6.06 -5.37 10.47
C GLN A 4 5.67 -3.92 10.73
N VAL A 5 5.59 -3.07 9.70
CA VAL A 5 5.24 -1.65 9.86
C VAL A 5 3.73 -1.45 9.77
N LEU A 6 3.01 -2.43 9.21
CA LEU A 6 1.56 -2.36 9.04
C LEU A 6 0.84 -2.99 10.23
N PRO A 7 -0.30 -2.44 10.67
CA PRO A 7 -1.14 -3.08 11.68
C PRO A 7 -1.58 -4.48 11.21
N GLU A 8 -1.49 -5.46 12.11
CA GLU A 8 -1.98 -6.82 11.86
C GLU A 8 -3.48 -6.79 11.51
N HIS A 9 -3.92 -7.78 10.73
CA HIS A 9 -5.29 -7.92 10.23
C HIS A 9 -5.77 -6.91 9.17
N THR A 10 -4.96 -5.95 8.73
CA THR A 10 -5.36 -5.02 7.64
C THR A 10 -5.23 -5.65 6.25
N ALA A 11 -6.01 -5.17 5.27
CA ALA A 11 -5.92 -5.63 3.88
C ALA A 11 -4.51 -5.48 3.26
N PRO A 12 -3.75 -4.39 3.49
CA PRO A 12 -2.40 -4.28 2.97
C PRO A 12 -1.45 -5.27 3.67
N ALA A 13 -1.63 -5.53 4.97
CA ALA A 13 -0.87 -6.57 5.67
C ALA A 13 -1.19 -7.97 5.12
N ALA A 14 -2.47 -8.28 4.88
CA ALA A 14 -2.91 -9.54 4.28
C ALA A 14 -2.40 -9.69 2.85
N PHE A 15 -2.41 -8.62 2.05
CA PHE A 15 -1.86 -8.60 0.70
C PHE A 15 -0.35 -8.81 0.70
N LEU A 16 0.40 -8.11 1.55
CA LEU A 16 1.86 -8.30 1.64
C LEU A 16 2.21 -9.70 2.15
N LYS A 17 1.44 -10.25 3.09
CA LYS A 17 1.60 -11.62 3.59
C LYS A 17 1.29 -12.65 2.49
N ALA A 18 0.19 -12.49 1.76
CA ALA A 18 -0.17 -13.35 0.64
C ALA A 18 0.84 -13.25 -0.51
N ARG A 19 1.33 -12.05 -0.81
CA ARG A 19 2.43 -11.83 -1.73
C ARG A 19 3.68 -12.58 -1.27
N ASP A 20 4.12 -12.40 -0.03
CA ASP A 20 5.33 -13.05 0.47
C ASP A 20 5.19 -14.58 0.52
N GLN A 21 3.97 -15.09 0.78
CA GLN A 21 3.68 -16.52 0.87
C GLN A 21 3.51 -17.21 -0.49
N TYR A 22 2.80 -16.60 -1.45
CA TYR A 22 2.42 -17.23 -2.72
C TYR A 22 3.15 -16.66 -3.93
N PHE A 23 3.60 -15.42 -3.84
CA PHE A 23 4.28 -14.69 -4.90
C PHE A 23 5.68 -14.26 -4.42
N SER A 24 6.42 -15.20 -3.83
CA SER A 24 7.83 -15.02 -3.45
C SER A 24 8.77 -14.89 -4.65
N PHE A 25 8.23 -14.75 -5.85
CA PHE A 25 8.92 -14.23 -7.02
C PHE A 25 9.20 -12.74 -6.80
N TYR A 26 10.20 -12.46 -5.96
CA TYR A 26 11.03 -11.31 -6.27
C TYR A 26 11.44 -11.50 -7.73
N PRO A 27 11.36 -10.48 -8.61
CA PRO A 27 12.07 -10.60 -9.86
C PRO A 27 13.44 -11.07 -9.44
N MET A 28 13.82 -12.26 -9.89
CA MET A 28 15.18 -12.71 -9.74
C MET A 28 15.92 -11.56 -10.39
N PHE A 29 16.53 -10.73 -9.55
CA PHE A 29 17.81 -10.25 -9.91
C PHE A 29 18.57 -11.54 -10.24
N ALA A 30 18.61 -11.87 -11.52
CA ALA A 30 19.87 -12.11 -12.16
C ALA A 30 20.81 -10.91 -11.90
N GLY A 31 21.01 -10.55 -10.63
CA GLY A 31 21.96 -9.58 -10.13
C GLY A 31 23.36 -10.17 -10.12
N ALA A 32 23.51 -11.44 -10.48
CA ALA A 32 24.75 -12.01 -10.95
C ALA A 32 25.00 -11.76 -12.45
N SER A 33 23.99 -11.35 -13.22
CA SER A 33 24.18 -11.07 -14.65
C SER A 33 24.64 -9.63 -14.85
N LYS A 34 25.87 -9.48 -15.32
CA LYS A 34 26.50 -8.20 -15.73
C LYS A 34 25.71 -7.43 -16.81
N PHE A 35 24.64 -8.01 -17.33
CA PHE A 35 23.86 -7.49 -18.47
C PHE A 35 22.56 -6.79 -18.06
N VAL A 36 22.17 -6.78 -16.79
CA VAL A 36 20.99 -6.03 -16.34
C VAL A 36 21.31 -4.54 -16.27
N ILE A 37 20.69 -3.74 -17.14
CA ILE A 37 20.77 -2.28 -17.09
C ILE A 37 20.05 -1.80 -15.82
N LYS A 38 20.72 -0.96 -15.04
CA LYS A 38 20.18 -0.40 -13.80
C LYS A 38 19.91 1.08 -13.96
N ASN A 39 18.87 1.59 -13.30
CA ASN A 39 18.61 3.02 -13.20
C ASN A 39 19.54 3.69 -12.15
N ALA A 40 19.44 5.01 -12.02
CA ALA A 40 20.24 5.80 -11.07
C ALA A 40 20.07 5.38 -9.59
N LYS A 41 19.03 4.62 -9.26
CA LYS A 41 18.74 4.10 -7.91
C LYS A 41 19.23 2.65 -7.72
N GLY A 42 19.94 2.08 -8.69
CA GLY A 42 20.48 0.70 -8.63
C GLY A 42 19.45 -0.41 -8.83
N ALA A 43 18.19 -0.06 -9.15
CA ALA A 43 17.14 -1.01 -9.51
C ALA A 43 17.20 -1.32 -11.02
N PRO A 44 16.64 -2.45 -11.49
CA PRO A 44 16.55 -2.76 -12.92
C PRO A 44 15.86 -1.61 -13.66
N SER A 45 16.35 -1.29 -14.86
CA SER A 45 15.81 -0.18 -15.67
C SER A 45 14.40 -0.45 -16.17
N GLU A 46 14.01 -1.71 -16.30
CA GLU A 46 12.65 -2.09 -16.64
C GLU A 46 11.75 -2.01 -15.42
N ALA A 47 10.70 -1.18 -15.52
CA ALA A 47 9.70 -1.05 -14.48
C ALA A 47 8.88 -2.35 -14.41
N TYR A 48 9.22 -3.21 -13.46
CA TYR A 48 8.41 -4.38 -13.16
C TYR A 48 7.06 -3.94 -12.58
N TRP A 49 5.96 -4.52 -13.05
CA TRP A 49 4.61 -4.10 -12.68
C TRP A 49 4.35 -4.17 -11.16
N LEU A 50 4.92 -5.14 -10.45
CA LEU A 50 4.82 -5.18 -8.98
C LEU A 50 5.61 -4.05 -8.31
N GLY A 51 6.71 -3.60 -8.93
CA GLY A 51 7.45 -2.42 -8.49
C GLY A 51 6.57 -1.16 -8.58
N MET A 52 5.95 -0.95 -9.74
CA MET A 52 5.02 0.17 -9.96
C MET A 52 3.80 0.10 -9.04
N MET A 53 3.22 -1.09 -8.86
CA MET A 53 2.09 -1.30 -7.96
C MET A 53 2.48 -1.01 -6.50
N ARG A 54 3.66 -1.42 -6.05
CA ARG A 54 4.17 -1.12 -4.70
C ARG A 54 4.36 0.38 -4.52
N ASP A 55 4.99 1.05 -5.49
CA ASP A 55 5.24 2.50 -5.44
C ASP A 55 3.92 3.27 -5.38
N TRP A 56 2.93 2.84 -6.16
CA TRP A 56 1.58 3.37 -6.10
C TRP A 56 0.91 3.14 -4.74
N LEU A 57 0.97 1.92 -4.18
CA LEU A 57 0.42 1.60 -2.85
C LEU A 57 1.07 2.45 -1.75
N MET A 58 2.38 2.69 -1.81
CA MET A 58 3.08 3.55 -0.84
C MET A 58 2.63 5.01 -0.94
N SER A 59 2.38 5.50 -2.16
CA SER A 59 1.84 6.85 -2.37
C SER A 59 0.43 6.98 -1.77
N VAL A 60 -0.42 5.99 -2.01
CA VAL A 60 -1.80 5.93 -1.47
C VAL A 60 -1.79 5.86 0.05
N GLN A 61 -0.91 5.04 0.63
CA GLN A 61 -0.76 4.94 2.09
C GLN A 61 -0.35 6.29 2.69
N LYS A 62 0.64 6.97 2.11
CA LYS A 62 1.08 8.28 2.58
C LYS A 62 -0.05 9.30 2.64
N GLU A 63 -0.89 9.37 1.61
CA GLU A 63 -2.02 10.30 1.60
C GLU A 63 -3.10 9.93 2.63
N THR A 64 -3.31 8.62 2.83
CA THR A 64 -4.24 8.11 3.84
C THR A 64 -3.76 8.46 5.25
N ASP A 65 -2.48 8.27 5.54
CA ASP A 65 -1.87 8.60 6.83
C ASP A 65 -1.99 10.10 7.16
N VAL A 66 -1.84 10.97 6.14
CA VAL A 66 -2.06 12.42 6.29
C VAL A 66 -3.51 12.72 6.60
N ALA A 67 -4.47 12.08 5.91
CA ALA A 67 -5.89 12.28 6.17
C ALA A 67 -6.29 11.80 7.58
N ILE A 68 -5.71 10.71 8.07
CA ILE A 68 -5.89 10.23 9.45
C ILE A 68 -5.32 11.23 10.45
N ALA A 69 -4.08 11.70 10.24
CA ALA A 69 -3.43 12.67 11.12
C ALA A 69 -4.18 14.00 11.21
N ASN A 70 -4.86 14.39 10.13
CA ASN A 70 -5.70 15.58 10.08
C ASN A 70 -7.10 15.36 10.68
N GLY A 71 -7.42 14.17 11.18
CA GLY A 71 -8.73 13.82 11.72
C GLY A 71 -9.83 13.67 10.66
N GLN A 72 -9.46 13.59 9.37
CA GLN A 72 -10.43 13.43 8.28
C GLN A 72 -10.90 11.99 8.12
N ILE A 73 -10.12 11.02 8.59
CA ILE A 73 -10.47 9.61 8.68
C ILE A 73 -10.34 9.19 10.14
N ASP A 74 -11.45 8.72 10.72
CA ASP A 74 -11.42 8.01 11.99
C ASP A 74 -11.37 6.50 11.72
N VAL A 75 -10.21 5.93 12.00
CA VAL A 75 -9.92 4.50 11.79
C VAL A 75 -10.64 3.62 12.81
N ALA A 76 -10.97 4.14 14.00
CA ALA A 76 -11.65 3.38 15.04
C ALA A 76 -13.16 3.26 14.77
N THR A 77 -13.77 4.32 14.23
CA THR A 77 -15.20 4.36 13.93
C THR A 77 -15.53 4.11 12.47
N ALA A 78 -14.53 3.95 11.61
CA ALA A 78 -14.70 3.79 10.17
C ALA A 78 -15.49 4.95 9.52
N THR A 79 -15.30 6.17 10.03
CA THR A 79 -16.00 7.36 9.53
C THR A 79 -15.05 8.32 8.83
N ILE A 80 -15.58 9.02 7.84
CA ILE A 80 -14.89 10.10 7.15
C ILE A 80 -15.54 11.40 7.62
N ASP A 81 -14.75 12.27 8.23
CA ASP A 81 -15.23 13.57 8.65
C ASP A 81 -15.38 14.48 7.43
N THR A 82 -16.63 14.80 7.10
CA THR A 82 -16.99 15.72 6.00
C THR A 82 -17.33 17.12 6.49
N SER A 83 -17.27 17.35 7.81
CA SER A 83 -17.69 18.61 8.43
C SER A 83 -16.83 19.80 8.03
N ASN A 84 -15.54 19.57 7.76
CA ASN A 84 -14.55 20.65 7.62
C ASN A 84 -14.34 21.13 6.17
N MET A 85 -15.25 20.82 5.24
CA MET A 85 -15.29 21.20 3.80
C MET A 85 -14.01 20.97 2.96
N THR A 86 -12.89 20.61 3.57
CA THR A 86 -11.63 20.25 2.93
C THR A 86 -11.79 18.85 2.37
N LYS A 87 -12.02 18.80 1.05
CA LYS A 87 -12.20 17.55 0.32
C LYS A 87 -11.02 16.62 0.61
N ILE A 88 -11.32 15.44 1.16
CA ILE A 88 -10.35 14.36 1.27
C ILE A 88 -9.83 13.99 -0.13
N SER A 89 -8.53 13.71 -0.26
CA SER A 89 -7.98 13.34 -1.56
C SER A 89 -8.54 11.99 -2.03
N ASP A 90 -8.70 11.84 -3.35
CA ASP A 90 -9.21 10.59 -3.93
C ASP A 90 -8.26 9.41 -3.65
N ALA A 91 -6.96 9.68 -3.48
CA ALA A 91 -5.97 8.67 -3.08
C ALA A 91 -6.11 8.28 -1.60
N ALA A 92 -6.35 9.23 -0.68
CA ALA A 92 -6.65 8.91 0.72
C ALA A 92 -7.94 8.09 0.86
N LEU A 93 -8.99 8.44 0.09
CA LEU A 93 -10.23 7.66 0.05
C LEU A 93 -10.01 6.25 -0.52
N THR A 94 -9.15 6.12 -1.53
CA THR A 94 -8.77 4.82 -2.10
C THR A 94 -8.03 3.98 -1.07
N GLY A 95 -7.05 4.55 -0.36
CA GLY A 95 -6.30 3.84 0.67
C GLY A 95 -7.18 3.40 1.84
N TYR A 96 -8.13 4.24 2.25
CA TYR A 96 -9.15 3.88 3.24
C TYR A 96 -9.98 2.65 2.81
N LYS A 97 -10.52 2.66 1.59
CA LYS A 97 -11.28 1.53 1.05
C LYS A 97 -10.45 0.26 0.93
N LEU A 98 -9.17 0.41 0.56
CA LEU A 98 -8.24 -0.71 0.51
C LEU A 98 -8.05 -1.28 1.90
N LEU A 99 -7.80 -0.47 2.94
CA LEU A 99 -7.63 -0.91 4.32
C LEU A 99 -8.80 -1.76 4.83
N CYS A 100 -10.03 -1.40 4.47
CA CYS A 100 -11.25 -2.12 4.82
C CYS A 100 -11.51 -3.41 4.03
N SER A 101 -10.69 -3.74 3.02
CA SER A 101 -10.95 -4.85 2.10
C SER A 101 -10.22 -6.12 2.51
N HIS A 102 -10.82 -6.94 3.37
CA HIS A 102 -10.28 -8.21 3.83
C HIS A 102 -10.63 -9.34 2.85
N GLY A 103 -10.04 -9.30 1.64
CA GLY A 103 -10.27 -10.32 0.62
C GLY A 103 -11.68 -10.27 0.04
N THR A 104 -12.58 -11.14 0.49
CA THR A 104 -14.00 -11.16 0.08
C THR A 104 -14.92 -10.37 1.01
N LYS A 105 -14.37 -9.81 2.09
CA LYS A 105 -15.12 -9.12 3.14
C LYS A 105 -14.73 -7.65 3.16
N PHE A 106 -15.72 -6.76 3.12
CA PHE A 106 -15.49 -5.32 3.31
C PHE A 106 -15.89 -4.95 4.73
N GLU A 107 -14.89 -4.76 5.59
CA GLU A 107 -15.06 -4.40 7.00
C GLU A 107 -14.03 -3.35 7.38
N CYS A 108 -14.52 -2.18 7.76
CA CYS A 108 -13.67 -1.10 8.26
C CYS A 108 -13.58 -1.07 9.78
N LEU A 109 -14.47 -1.80 10.46
CA LEU A 109 -14.50 -1.99 11.91
C LEU A 109 -13.88 -3.35 12.16
N GLY A 110 -12.67 -3.37 12.72
CA GLY A 110 -11.92 -4.59 13.01
C GLY A 110 -12.63 -5.53 13.99
#